data_AF-A0ABD0NMN6-F1
#
_entry.id   AF-A0ABD0NMN6-F1
#
_cell.length_a   1.000
_cell.length_b   1.000
_cell.length_c   1.000
_cell.angle_alpha   90.00
_cell.angle_beta   90.00
_cell.angle_gamma   90.00
#
_symmetry.space_group_name_H-M   'P 1'
#
loop_
_entity.id
_entity.type
_entity.pdbx_description
1 polymer ?
#
loop_
_entity_poly.entity_id
_entity_poly.type
_entity_poly.pdbx_seq_one_letter_code
_entity_poly.pdbx_strand_id
1 'polypeptide(L)' 'RVEDIEGLSVRQLKEILARNFVNYQGCCEKWELMEKVTHLFNDQKDLHNL' A
#
# COMPACT_ATOMS: atom_id res chain seq x y z
N ARG A 1 1.81 -2.85 10.71
CA ARG A 1 2.46 -4.10 10.25
C ARG A 1 1.82 -4.51 8.93
N VAL A 2 2.40 -5.43 8.16
CA VAL A 2 1.76 -5.93 6.93
C VAL A 2 0.39 -6.56 7.23
N GLU A 3 0.24 -7.16 8.42
CA GLU A 3 -1.02 -7.70 8.95
C GLU A 3 -2.15 -6.66 9.05
N ASP A 4 -1.84 -5.38 9.25
CA ASP A 4 -2.87 -4.33 9.24
C ASP A 4 -3.44 -4.12 7.83
N ILE A 5 -2.63 -4.33 6.79
CA ILE A 5 -2.98 -4.06 5.38
C ILE A 5 -4.15 -4.96 4.92
N GLU A 6 -4.18 -6.22 5.36
CA GLU A 6 -5.24 -7.17 5.01
C GLU A 6 -6.61 -6.77 5.59
N GLY A 7 -6.60 -6.18 6.78
CA GLY A 7 -7.77 -5.64 7.45
C GLY A 7 -8.27 -4.31 6.88
N LEU A 8 -7.49 -3.63 6.03
CA LEU A 8 -7.90 -2.36 5.44
C LEU A 8 -8.98 -2.54 4.37
N SER A 9 -9.89 -1.59 4.35
CA SER A 9 -10.86 -1.45 3.25
C SER A 9 -10.20 -0.87 2.01
N VAL A 10 -10.77 -1.14 0.83
CA VAL A 10 -10.31 -0.60 -0.47
C VAL A 10 -10.09 0.92 -0.43
N ARG A 11 -10.96 1.66 0.28
CA ARG A 11 -10.85 3.11 0.45
C ARG A 11 -9.61 3.51 1.23
N GLN A 12 -9.29 2.80 2.32
CA GLN A 12 -8.09 3.06 3.12
C GLN A 12 -6.81 2.70 2.36
N LEU A 13 -6.82 1.59 1.61
CA LEU A 13 -5.70 1.25 0.74
C LEU A 13 -5.43 2.34 -0.31
N LYS A 14 -6.48 2.85 -0.97
CA LYS A 14 -6.37 3.97 -1.92
C LYS A 14 -5.86 5.24 -1.25
N GLU A 15 -6.33 5.57 -0.05
CA GLU A 15 -5.83 6.73 0.69
C GLU A 15 -4.34 6.61 1.03
N ILE A 16 -3.87 5.42 1.43
CA ILE A 16 -2.45 5.19 1.72
C ILE A 16 -1.63 5.40 0.45
N LEU A 17 -2.05 4.81 -0.67
CA LEU A 17 -1.36 4.97 -1.95
C LEU A 17 -1.34 6.43 -2.40
N ALA A 18 -2.47 7.15 -2.29
CA ALA A 18 -2.55 8.56 -2.62
C ALA A 18 -1.65 9.44 -1.74
N ARG A 19 -1.60 9.19 -0.42
CA ARG A 19 -0.75 9.92 0.52
C ARG A 19 0.75 9.71 0.27
N ASN A 20 1.11 8.56 -0.30
CA ASN A 20 2.48 8.23 -0.68
C ASN A 20 2.75 8.51 -2.17
N PHE A 21 1.85 9.24 -2.85
CA PHE A 21 1.96 9.59 -4.27
C PHE A 21 2.13 8.38 -5.20
N VAL A 22 1.68 7.20 -4.77
CA VAL A 22 1.73 5.96 -5.55
C VAL A 22 0.51 5.89 -6.46
N ASN A 23 0.75 5.80 -7.76
CA ASN A 23 -0.33 5.67 -8.71
C ASN A 23 -0.97 4.26 -8.63
N TYR A 24 -2.29 4.25 -8.48
CA TYR A 24 -3.13 3.06 -8.48
C TYR A 24 -4.15 3.05 -9.64
N GLN A 25 -3.98 3.92 -10.63
CA GLN A 25 -4.76 3.84 -11.87
C GLN A 25 -4.57 2.48 -12.53
N GLY A 26 -5.68 1.81 -12.86
CA GLY A 26 -5.70 0.48 -13.47
C GLY A 26 -5.92 -0.67 -12.49
N CYS A 27 -5.81 -0.45 -11.17
CA CYS A 27 -6.14 -1.49 -10.19
C CYS A 27 -7.65 -1.69 -10.11
N CYS A 28 -8.12 -2.85 -10.56
CA CYS A 28 -9.51 -3.27 -10.52
C CYS A 28 -9.85 -4.03 -9.23
N GLU A 29 -8.86 -4.64 -8.59
CA GLU A 29 -9.08 -5.53 -7.45
C GLU A 29 -8.44 -5.04 -6.14
N LYS A 30 -8.99 -5.49 -5.00
CA LYS A 30 -8.46 -5.16 -3.66
C LYS A 30 -7.03 -5.65 -3.50
N TRP A 31 -6.72 -6.85 -4.00
CA TRP A 31 -5.41 -7.48 -3.84
C TRP A 31 -4.30 -6.66 -4.51
N GLU A 32 -4.56 -6.06 -5.68
CA GLU A 32 -3.59 -5.20 -6.37
C GLU A 32 -3.22 -3.97 -5.53
N LEU A 33 -4.20 -3.38 -4.85
CA LEU A 33 -3.96 -2.26 -3.94
C LEU A 33 -3.17 -2.72 -2.71
N MET A 34 -3.48 -3.91 -2.17
CA MET A 34 -2.75 -4.49 -1.04
C MET A 34 -1.30 -4.78 -1.37
N GLU A 35 -0.99 -5.29 -2.56
CA GLU A 35 0.38 -5.54 -3.02
C GLU A 35 1.19 -4.25 -3.09
N LYS A 36 0.62 -3.20 -3.72
CA LYS A 36 1.29 -1.89 -3.80
C LYS A 36 1.55 -1.29 -2.42
N VAL A 37 0.58 -1.39 -1.50
CA VAL A 37 0.74 -0.90 -0.12
C VAL A 37 1.79 -1.73 0.63
N THR A 38 1.80 -3.05 0.47
CA THR A 38 2.80 -3.94 1.09
C THR A 38 4.20 -3.65 0.59
N HIS A 39 4.36 -3.46 -0.72
CA HIS A 39 5.64 -3.10 -1.33
C HIS A 39 6.14 -1.75 -0.81
N LEU A 40 5.26 -0.75 -0.77
CA LEU A 40 5.55 0.57 -0.20
C LEU A 40 6.04 0.47 1.25
N PHE A 41 5.37 -0.31 2.10
CA PHE A 41 5.80 -0.46 3.49
C PHE A 41 7.15 -1.17 3.64
N ASN A 42 7.46 -2.13 2.77
CA ASN A 42 8.77 -2.79 2.76
C ASN A 42 9.87 -1.85 2.26
N ASP A 43 9.61 -1.06 1.21
CA ASP A 43 10.53 -0.08 0.65
C ASP A 43 10.87 1.02 1.68
N GLN A 44 9.86 1.55 2.38
CA GLN A 44 10.10 2.51 3.47
C GLN A 44 10.89 1.92 4.64
N LYS A 45 10.73 0.63 4.92
CA LYS A 45 11.48 -0.07 5.96
C LYS A 45 12.95 -0.22 5.57
N ASP A 46 13.23 -0.50 4.30
CA ASP A 46 14.59 -0.59 3.79
C ASP A 46 15.28 0.78 3.87
N LEU A 47 14.60 1.85 3.43
CA LEU A 47 15.12 3.22 3.47
C LEU A 47 15.41 3.73 4.89
N HIS A 48 14.62 3.31 5.90
CA HIS A 48 14.82 3.72 7.29
C HIS A 48 15.94 2.93 8.00
N ASN A 49 16.41 1.81 7.45
CA ASN A 49 17.47 0.99 8.04
C ASN A 49 18.87 1.34 7.52
N LEU A 50 19.03 2.43 6.76
CA LEU A 50 20.31 3.02 6.34
C LEU A 50 20.69 4.20 7.24
#